data_AF-A0A1M4TVI4-F1
#
_entry.id   AF-A0A1M4TVI4-F1
#
_cell.length_a   1.000
_cell.length_b   1.000
_cell.length_c   1.000
_cell.angle_alpha   90.00
_cell.angle_beta   90.00
_cell.angle_gamma   90.00
#
_symmetry.space_group_name_H-M   'P 1'
#
loop_
_entity.id
_entity.type
_entity.pdbx_description
1 polymer ?
#
loop_
_entity_poly.entity_id
_entity_poly.type
_entity_poly.pdbx_seq_one_letter_code
_entity_poly.pdbx_strand_id
1 'polypeptide(L)'
;MSDPVAELVFHLERMNYKEDEKQQFTNLWFQRMPEQYTRNAEQDIESYTMYEMVKSAIIDTVRIQQSFEQGLVTEAELDKQIQAFTVKFNRARAYWRKKPLLWTEVKQHFVEYNRSKEKTEKPLFLIKNEASNRLPIQQGSKSFKMFKYPSIQNASLSVDRYLKQFYGVHYL
;
A
#
# COMPACT_ATOMS: atom_id res chain seq x y z
N MET A 1 12.07 -14.71 -15.34
CA MET A 1 10.77 -14.28 -15.89
C MET A 1 9.76 -14.37 -14.77
N SER A 2 8.86 -13.40 -14.63
CA SER A 2 7.79 -13.45 -13.62
C SER A 2 6.78 -14.54 -14.00
N ASP A 3 6.09 -15.09 -13.01
CA ASP A 3 4.91 -15.93 -13.22
C ASP A 3 3.80 -15.10 -13.90
N PRO A 4 3.25 -15.52 -15.06
CA PRO A 4 2.19 -14.80 -15.74
C PRO A 4 0.91 -14.62 -14.92
N VAL A 5 0.57 -15.56 -14.04
CA VAL A 5 -0.60 -15.46 -13.17
C VAL A 5 -0.38 -14.37 -12.11
N ALA A 6 0.83 -14.25 -11.59
CA ALA A 6 1.18 -13.14 -10.69
C ALA A 6 1.08 -11.78 -11.38
N GLU A 7 1.55 -11.69 -12.64
CA GLU A 7 1.47 -10.45 -13.42
C GLU A 7 0.02 -10.04 -13.71
N LEU A 8 -0.87 -11.01 -13.99
CA LEU A 8 -2.31 -10.78 -14.13
C LEU A 8 -2.87 -10.16 -12.84
N VAL A 9 -2.63 -10.77 -11.69
CA VAL A 9 -3.15 -10.28 -10.40
C VAL A 9 -2.65 -8.85 -10.12
N PHE A 10 -1.36 -8.59 -10.31
CA PHE A 10 -0.81 -7.25 -10.11
C PHE A 10 -1.38 -6.22 -11.08
N HIS A 11 -1.68 -6.62 -12.31
CA HIS A 11 -2.32 -5.76 -13.29
C HIS A 11 -3.74 -5.39 -12.85
N LEU A 12 -4.56 -6.37 -12.47
CA LEU A 12 -5.94 -6.16 -12.02
C LEU A 12 -6.02 -5.23 -10.82
N GLU A 13 -5.12 -5.39 -9.84
CA GLU A 13 -5.07 -4.54 -8.65
C GLU A 13 -4.63 -3.10 -8.97
N ARG A 14 -3.67 -2.91 -9.89
CA ARG A 14 -3.19 -1.57 -10.27
C ARG A 14 -4.19 -0.77 -11.08
N MET A 15 -4.97 -1.44 -11.93
CA MET A 15 -5.91 -0.77 -12.83
C MET A 15 -7.20 -0.35 -12.14
N ASN A 16 -7.47 -0.87 -10.93
CA ASN A 16 -8.68 -0.58 -10.17
C ASN A 16 -9.97 -0.76 -11.01
N TYR A 17 -9.99 -1.82 -11.81
CA TYR A 17 -11.16 -2.25 -12.57
C TYR A 17 -12.34 -2.51 -11.63
N LYS A 18 -13.55 -2.25 -12.13
CA LYS A 18 -14.78 -2.75 -11.50
C LYS A 18 -14.82 -4.27 -11.58
N GLU A 19 -15.63 -4.92 -10.73
CA GLU A 19 -15.64 -6.39 -10.66
C GLU A 19 -16.09 -7.07 -11.97
N ASP A 20 -17.03 -6.45 -12.71
CA ASP A 20 -17.42 -6.90 -14.04
C ASP A 20 -16.28 -6.79 -15.06
N GLU A 21 -15.54 -5.68 -15.02
CA GLU A 21 -14.36 -5.45 -15.86
C GLU A 21 -13.22 -6.43 -15.50
N LYS A 22 -12.97 -6.69 -14.21
CA LYS A 22 -11.98 -7.67 -13.75
C LYS A 22 -12.31 -9.07 -14.25
N GLN A 23 -13.57 -9.50 -14.10
CA GLN A 23 -14.02 -10.81 -14.56
C GLN A 23 -13.87 -10.96 -16.08
N GLN A 24 -14.31 -9.94 -16.84
CA GLN A 24 -14.20 -9.96 -18.30
C GLN A 24 -12.73 -10.02 -18.74
N PHE A 25 -11.86 -9.19 -18.16
CA PHE A 25 -10.44 -9.19 -18.48
C PHE A 25 -9.80 -10.55 -18.18
N THR A 26 -10.08 -11.11 -17.00
CA THR A 26 -9.54 -12.39 -16.55
C THR A 26 -9.94 -13.53 -17.50
N ASN A 27 -11.21 -13.57 -17.91
CA ASN A 27 -11.71 -14.55 -18.88
C ASN A 27 -10.99 -14.43 -20.23
N LEU A 28 -10.86 -13.21 -20.75
CA LEU A 28 -10.19 -12.95 -22.04
C LEU A 28 -8.69 -13.26 -21.99
N TRP A 29 -8.07 -13.09 -20.83
CA TRP A 29 -6.67 -13.41 -20.59
C TRP A 29 -6.46 -14.92 -20.58
N PHE A 30 -7.27 -15.68 -19.82
CA PHE A 30 -7.20 -17.15 -19.79
C PHE A 30 -7.45 -17.79 -21.16
N GLN A 31 -8.35 -17.23 -21.97
CA GLN A 31 -8.59 -17.71 -23.34
C GLN A 31 -7.38 -17.57 -24.27
N ARG A 32 -6.45 -16.65 -23.97
CA ARG A 32 -5.28 -16.35 -24.80
C ARG A 32 -4.00 -16.99 -24.28
N MET A 33 -3.96 -17.38 -23.01
CA MET A 33 -2.75 -17.88 -22.38
C MET A 33 -2.55 -19.37 -22.64
N PRO A 34 -1.33 -19.80 -22.98
CA PRO A 34 -1.00 -21.21 -23.09
C PRO A 34 -1.25 -21.95 -21.76
N GLU A 35 -1.84 -23.15 -21.83
CA GLU A 35 -2.22 -23.95 -20.66
C GLU A 35 -1.05 -24.23 -19.69
N GLN A 36 0.17 -24.35 -20.23
CA GLN A 36 1.38 -24.54 -19.44
C GLN A 36 1.67 -23.40 -18.44
N TYR A 37 1.09 -22.22 -18.65
CA TYR A 37 1.21 -21.06 -17.75
C TYR A 37 -0.02 -20.82 -16.89
N THR A 38 -1.08 -21.61 -17.06
CA THR A 38 -2.37 -21.42 -16.35
C THR A 38 -2.77 -22.65 -15.53
N ARG A 39 -1.92 -23.69 -15.50
CA ARG A 39 -2.14 -24.87 -14.68
C ARG A 39 -2.17 -24.47 -13.21
N ASN A 40 -3.24 -24.85 -12.50
CA ASN A 40 -3.51 -24.48 -11.10
C ASN A 40 -3.68 -22.96 -10.84
N ALA A 41 -3.93 -22.17 -11.89
CA ALA A 41 -3.97 -20.71 -11.77
C ALA A 41 -5.00 -20.19 -10.76
N GLU A 42 -6.08 -20.92 -10.47
CA GLU A 42 -7.06 -20.53 -9.46
C GLU A 42 -6.44 -20.44 -8.05
N GLN A 43 -5.65 -21.45 -7.66
CA GLN A 43 -4.95 -21.47 -6.38
C GLN A 43 -3.84 -20.42 -6.32
N ASP A 44 -3.16 -20.20 -7.44
CA ASP A 44 -2.11 -19.19 -7.57
C ASP A 44 -2.70 -17.78 -7.52
N ILE A 45 -3.85 -17.52 -8.15
CA ILE A 45 -4.58 -16.25 -8.10
C ILE A 45 -4.93 -15.89 -6.66
N GLU A 46 -5.46 -16.84 -5.87
CA GLU A 46 -5.78 -16.58 -4.46
C GLU A 46 -4.53 -16.18 -3.67
N SER A 47 -3.44 -16.92 -3.86
CA SER A 47 -2.16 -16.69 -3.18
C SER A 47 -1.54 -15.33 -3.56
N TYR A 48 -1.51 -15.01 -4.85
CA TYR A 48 -0.99 -13.74 -5.34
C TYR A 48 -1.88 -12.56 -4.98
N THR A 49 -3.19 -12.75 -4.90
CA THR A 49 -4.14 -11.70 -4.47
C THR A 49 -3.89 -11.37 -3.01
N MET A 50 -3.78 -12.38 -2.14
CA MET A 50 -3.42 -12.20 -0.74
C MET A 50 -2.07 -11.47 -0.61
N TYR A 51 -1.06 -11.91 -1.36
CA TYR A 51 0.26 -11.28 -1.36
C TYR A 51 0.20 -9.79 -1.75
N GLU A 52 -0.46 -9.45 -2.86
CA GLU A 52 -0.51 -8.07 -3.34
C GLU A 52 -1.35 -7.18 -2.41
N MET A 53 -2.40 -7.71 -1.79
CA MET A 53 -3.20 -6.99 -0.79
C MET A 53 -2.38 -6.66 0.46
N VAL A 54 -1.67 -7.65 1.00
CA VAL A 54 -0.78 -7.45 2.16
C VAL A 54 0.32 -6.44 1.82
N LYS A 55 0.99 -6.62 0.69
CA LYS A 55 2.05 -5.73 0.23
C LYS A 55 1.55 -4.30 0.01
N SER A 56 0.40 -4.12 -0.62
CA SER A 56 -0.20 -2.80 -0.86
C SER A 56 -0.57 -2.10 0.45
N ALA A 57 -1.10 -2.82 1.43
CA ALA A 57 -1.39 -2.26 2.75
C ALA A 57 -0.12 -1.77 3.47
N ILE A 58 0.97 -2.55 3.41
CA ILE A 58 2.28 -2.15 3.95
C ILE A 58 2.78 -0.87 3.26
N ILE A 59 2.75 -0.83 1.93
CA ILE A 59 3.19 0.33 1.14
C ILE A 59 2.35 1.56 1.44
N ASP A 60 1.02 1.42 1.53
CA ASP A 60 0.13 2.54 1.84
C ASP A 60 0.38 3.06 3.27
N THR A 61 0.73 2.20 4.22
CA THR A 61 1.16 2.63 5.57
C THR A 61 2.40 3.53 5.51
N VAL A 62 3.42 3.14 4.72
CA VAL A 62 4.63 3.97 4.52
C VAL A 62 4.24 5.33 3.92
N ARG A 63 3.41 5.32 2.88
CA ARG A 63 3.03 6.54 2.14
C ARG A 63 2.28 7.53 3.03
N ILE A 64 1.33 7.05 3.83
CA ILE A 64 0.57 7.87 4.78
C ILE A 64 1.49 8.45 5.85
N GLN A 65 2.44 7.65 6.38
CA GLN A 65 3.41 8.14 7.34
C GLN A 65 4.31 9.24 6.75
N GLN A 66 4.82 9.03 5.53
CA GLN A 66 5.68 10.00 4.87
C GLN A 66 4.93 11.30 4.51
N SER A 67 3.68 11.19 4.04
CA SER A 67 2.87 12.38 3.71
C SER A 67 2.59 13.23 4.95
N PHE A 68 2.33 12.57 6.09
CA PHE A 68 2.17 13.21 7.39
C PHE A 68 3.45 13.88 7.88
N GLU A 69 4.58 13.15 7.94
CA GLU A 69 5.87 13.66 8.42
C GLU A 69 6.38 14.85 7.60
N GLN A 70 6.08 14.88 6.29
CA GLN A 70 6.48 15.97 5.39
C GLN A 70 5.50 17.15 5.38
N GLY A 71 4.40 17.07 6.15
CA GLY A 71 3.35 18.11 6.17
C GLY A 71 2.67 18.31 4.80
N LEU A 72 2.67 17.29 3.95
CA LEU A 72 2.11 17.36 2.58
C LEU A 72 0.59 17.22 2.54
N VAL A 73 -0.02 16.82 3.65
CA VAL A 73 -1.46 16.58 3.76
C VAL A 73 -2.05 17.39 4.90
N THR A 74 -3.27 17.89 4.69
CA THR A 74 -4.07 18.48 5.77
C THR A 74 -4.63 17.38 6.67
N GLU A 75 -5.12 17.72 7.86
CA GLU A 75 -5.78 16.75 8.75
C GLU A 75 -6.98 16.06 8.08
N ALA A 76 -7.80 16.82 7.35
CA ALA A 76 -8.94 16.27 6.61
C ALA A 76 -8.51 15.32 5.49
N GLU A 77 -7.37 15.58 4.84
CA GLU A 77 -6.82 14.69 3.81
C GLU A 77 -6.19 13.43 4.42
N LEU A 78 -5.51 13.56 5.55
CA LEU A 78 -5.02 12.43 6.34
C LEU A 78 -6.17 11.51 6.76
N ASP A 79 -7.29 12.07 7.21
CA ASP A 79 -8.47 11.28 7.60
C ASP A 79 -9.04 10.48 6.43
N LYS A 80 -9.12 11.08 5.24
CA LYS A 80 -9.54 10.36 4.03
C LYS A 80 -8.57 9.23 3.68
N GLN A 81 -7.27 9.49 3.78
CA GLN A 81 -6.25 8.47 3.52
C GLN A 81 -6.35 7.31 4.51
N ILE A 82 -6.54 7.60 5.81
CA ILE A 82 -6.72 6.58 6.86
C ILE A 82 -8.01 5.79 6.64
N GLN A 83 -9.12 6.43 6.26
CA GLN A 83 -10.37 5.73 5.93
C GLN A 83 -10.19 4.78 4.74
N ALA A 84 -9.60 5.26 3.64
CA ALA A 84 -9.32 4.44 2.46
C ALA A 84 -8.36 3.28 2.77
N PHE A 85 -7.32 3.55 3.55
CA PHE A 85 -6.39 2.53 4.03
C PHE A 85 -7.08 1.49 4.90
N THR A 86 -7.97 1.90 5.81
CA THR A 86 -8.70 0.99 6.71
C THR A 86 -9.50 -0.05 5.91
N VAL A 87 -10.14 0.36 4.81
CA VAL A 87 -10.86 -0.58 3.93
C VAL A 87 -9.90 -1.63 3.38
N LYS A 88 -8.77 -1.22 2.79
CA LYS A 88 -7.77 -2.14 2.24
C LYS A 88 -7.16 -3.03 3.32
N PHE A 89 -6.81 -2.45 4.45
CA PHE A 89 -6.20 -3.14 5.57
C PHE A 89 -7.13 -4.21 6.16
N ASN A 90 -8.42 -3.91 6.30
CA ASN A 90 -9.40 -4.90 6.76
C ASN A 90 -9.56 -6.08 5.80
N ARG A 91 -9.43 -5.86 4.49
CA ARG A 91 -9.42 -6.97 3.53
C ARG A 91 -8.19 -7.86 3.72
N ALA A 92 -7.01 -7.28 3.95
CA ALA A 92 -5.81 -8.07 4.28
C ALA A 92 -5.95 -8.81 5.64
N ARG A 93 -6.55 -8.16 6.64
CA ARG A 93 -6.81 -8.76 7.97
C ARG A 93 -7.70 -10.00 7.92
N ALA A 94 -8.60 -10.09 6.96
CA ALA A 94 -9.43 -11.29 6.76
C ALA A 94 -8.56 -12.53 6.48
N TYR A 95 -7.50 -12.39 5.66
CA TYR A 95 -6.54 -13.47 5.40
C TYR A 95 -5.72 -13.85 6.65
N TRP A 96 -5.45 -12.88 7.53
CA TRP A 96 -4.82 -13.13 8.82
C TRP A 96 -5.79 -13.62 9.91
N ARG A 97 -7.07 -13.85 9.58
CA ARG A 97 -8.13 -14.24 10.52
C ARG A 97 -8.26 -13.26 11.71
N LYS A 98 -8.00 -11.97 11.46
CA LYS A 98 -8.13 -10.90 12.46
C LYS A 98 -9.46 -10.16 12.27
N LYS A 99 -10.05 -9.72 13.38
CA LYS A 99 -11.26 -8.88 13.34
C LYS A 99 -11.00 -7.57 12.58
N PRO A 100 -11.96 -7.05 11.81
CA PRO A 100 -11.83 -5.75 11.18
C PRO A 100 -11.72 -4.66 12.24
N LEU A 101 -11.07 -3.56 11.89
CA LEU A 101 -10.95 -2.36 12.72
C LEU A 101 -11.81 -1.24 12.13
N LEU A 102 -12.32 -0.40 13.00
CA LEU A 102 -12.90 0.89 12.63
C LEU A 102 -11.77 1.85 12.23
N TRP A 103 -12.07 2.77 11.32
CA TRP A 103 -11.07 3.76 10.88
C TRP A 103 -10.62 4.68 12.03
N THR A 104 -11.47 4.87 13.03
CA THR A 104 -11.14 5.61 14.26
C THR A 104 -10.09 4.88 15.11
N GLU A 105 -10.15 3.55 15.19
CA GLU A 105 -9.13 2.73 15.87
C GLU A 105 -7.80 2.81 15.11
N VAL A 106 -7.83 2.75 13.78
CA VAL A 106 -6.64 2.91 12.93
C VAL A 106 -6.04 4.32 13.09
N LYS A 107 -6.86 5.37 13.10
CA LYS A 107 -6.42 6.75 13.34
C LYS A 107 -5.78 6.89 14.72
N GLN A 108 -6.38 6.30 15.75
CA GLN A 108 -5.85 6.33 17.10
C GLN A 108 -4.45 5.69 17.17
N HIS A 109 -4.26 4.50 16.60
CA HIS A 109 -2.95 3.85 16.54
C HIS A 109 -1.92 4.70 15.79
N PHE A 110 -2.32 5.33 14.68
CA PHE A 110 -1.44 6.22 13.91
C PHE A 110 -0.98 7.43 14.73
N VAL A 111 -1.90 8.08 15.47
CA VAL A 111 -1.58 9.23 16.33
C VAL A 111 -0.68 8.82 17.50
N GLU A 112 -0.96 7.68 18.14
CA GLU A 112 -0.17 7.17 19.25
C GLU A 112 1.27 6.82 18.84
N TYR A 113 1.43 6.17 17.68
CA TYR A 113 2.73 5.89 17.10
C TYR A 113 3.55 7.17 16.89
N ASN A 114 2.96 8.18 16.25
CA ASN A 114 3.64 9.45 15.98
C ASN A 114 4.01 10.21 17.27
N ARG A 115 3.10 10.23 18.26
CA ARG A 115 3.38 10.81 19.58
C ARG A 115 4.52 10.09 20.32
N SER A 116 4.62 8.77 20.18
CA SER A 116 5.69 7.98 20.80
C SER A 116 7.06 8.27 20.17
N LYS A 117 7.09 8.54 18.86
CA LYS A 117 8.29 8.94 18.11
C LYS A 117 8.82 10.30 18.54
N GLU A 118 7.94 11.29 18.70
CA GLU A 118 8.34 12.63 19.20
C GLU A 118 9.03 12.57 20.58
N LYS A 119 8.67 11.58 21.42
CA LYS A 119 9.26 11.40 22.75
C LYS A 119 10.59 10.64 22.75
N THR A 120 10.92 9.89 21.69
CA THR A 120 12.03 8.93 21.69
C THR A 120 13.08 9.18 20.62
N GLU A 121 12.77 9.89 19.53
CA GLU A 121 13.71 10.18 18.45
C GLU A 121 13.96 11.70 18.35
N LYS A 122 15.23 12.13 18.48
CA LYS A 122 15.66 13.39 17.83
C LYS A 122 15.33 13.25 16.34
N PRO A 123 14.71 14.25 15.70
CA PRO A 123 14.13 14.08 14.36
C PRO A 123 15.19 13.59 13.38
N LEU A 124 15.02 12.35 12.89
CA LEU A 124 15.98 11.71 11.99
C LEU A 124 15.94 12.28 10.56
N PHE A 125 15.12 13.31 10.31
CA PHE A 125 14.99 13.98 9.02
C PHE A 125 14.86 15.50 9.18
N LEU A 126 15.87 16.15 9.76
CA LEU A 126 16.19 17.52 9.37
C LEU A 126 17.04 17.49 8.10
N ILE A 127 16.43 17.17 6.95
CA ILE A 127 16.92 17.72 5.69
C ILE A 127 16.20 19.06 5.56
N LYS A 128 16.91 20.14 5.89
CA LYS A 128 16.50 21.49 5.51
C LYS A 128 16.29 21.51 4.00
N ASN A 129 15.04 21.45 3.54
CA ASN A 129 14.69 21.85 2.19
C ASN A 129 14.51 23.37 2.18
N GLU A 130 15.60 24.11 2.42
CA GLU A 130 15.74 25.50 1.99
C GLU A 130 15.99 25.52 0.47
N ALA A 131 15.05 24.99 -0.32
CA ALA A 131 14.95 25.18 -1.78
C ALA A 131 13.79 24.33 -2.34
N SER A 132 12.56 24.80 -2.20
CA SER A 132 11.59 24.52 -3.26
C SER A 132 10.57 25.65 -3.28
N ASN A 133 10.97 26.69 -4.01
CA ASN A 133 10.06 27.69 -4.54
C ASN A 133 8.85 26.99 -5.17
N ARG A 134 7.68 27.57 -4.90
CA ARG A 134 6.42 27.36 -5.60
C ARG A 134 6.65 26.98 -7.06
N LEU A 135 6.13 25.82 -7.48
CA LEU A 135 5.85 25.58 -8.89
C LEU A 135 4.37 25.25 -9.06
N PRO A 136 3.69 25.89 -10.04
CA PRO A 136 2.26 25.76 -10.22
C PRO A 136 1.90 24.40 -10.80
N ILE A 137 0.73 23.92 -10.44
CA ILE A 137 0.07 22.76 -11.02
C ILE A 137 -0.16 23.07 -12.52
N GLN A 138 0.60 22.43 -13.40
CA GLN A 138 0.26 22.37 -14.83
C GLN A 138 -0.26 20.97 -15.17
N GLN A 139 -1.51 20.93 -15.63
CA GLN A 139 -2.10 19.80 -16.33
C GLN A 139 -1.44 19.65 -17.70
N GLY A 140 -0.99 18.44 -18.05
CA GLY A 140 -0.57 18.12 -19.42
C GLY A 140 0.45 16.99 -19.54
N SER A 141 -0.01 15.82 -19.97
CA SER A 141 0.64 14.82 -20.85
C SER A 141 2.15 14.47 -20.71
N LYS A 142 2.38 13.15 -20.53
CA LYS A 142 3.54 12.29 -20.91
C LYS A 142 4.73 12.09 -19.94
N SER A 143 5.10 10.81 -19.88
CA SER A 143 6.31 10.17 -19.32
C SER A 143 6.34 10.00 -17.79
N PHE A 144 5.96 8.79 -17.36
CA PHE A 144 6.04 8.35 -15.97
C PHE A 144 7.51 8.17 -15.58
N LYS A 145 8.10 9.20 -14.96
CA LYS A 145 9.37 9.03 -14.24
C LYS A 145 9.10 8.09 -13.07
N MET A 146 9.69 6.91 -13.14
CA MET A 146 9.77 5.95 -12.05
C MET A 146 10.36 6.68 -10.83
N PHE A 147 9.53 6.99 -9.83
CA PHE A 147 9.98 7.52 -8.56
C PHE A 147 10.95 6.49 -7.96
N LYS A 148 12.26 6.75 -8.06
CA LYS A 148 13.27 6.01 -7.31
C LYS A 148 13.05 6.37 -5.83
N TYR A 149 12.26 5.56 -5.13
CA TYR A 149 12.10 5.65 -3.68
C TYR A 149 13.46 5.37 -3.02
N PRO A 150 14.07 6.33 -2.33
CA PRO A 150 15.30 6.08 -1.58
C PRO A 150 15.01 5.06 -0.47
N SER A 151 15.60 3.87 -0.62
CA SER A 151 15.62 2.72 0.28
C SER A 151 14.29 2.36 0.97
N ILE A 152 13.51 1.49 0.30
CA ILE A 152 12.42 0.70 0.90
C ILE A 152 12.87 -0.03 2.19
N GLN A 153 14.18 -0.28 2.36
CA GLN A 153 14.77 -0.96 3.52
C GLN A 153 14.59 -0.22 4.87
N ASN A 154 14.67 1.12 4.90
CA ASN A 154 14.47 1.85 6.16
C ASN A 154 12.98 2.03 6.51
N ALA A 155 12.14 2.18 5.48
CA ALA A 155 10.69 2.22 5.62
C ALA A 155 10.11 0.85 6.02
N SER A 156 10.72 -0.26 5.58
CA SER A 156 10.26 -1.60 5.94
C SER A 156 10.49 -1.91 7.42
N LEU A 157 11.57 -1.42 8.04
CA LEU A 157 11.82 -1.60 9.47
C LEU A 157 10.85 -0.80 10.35
N SER A 158 10.48 0.42 9.95
CA SER A 158 9.48 1.20 10.68
C SER A 158 8.08 0.62 10.53
N VAL A 159 7.73 0.08 9.35
CA VAL A 159 6.42 -0.52 9.11
C VAL A 159 6.30 -1.93 9.71
N ASP A 160 7.35 -2.75 9.67
CA ASP A 160 7.36 -4.03 10.38
C ASP A 160 7.22 -3.83 11.90
N ARG A 161 7.92 -2.83 12.47
CA ARG A 161 7.75 -2.45 13.88
C ARG A 161 6.34 -1.94 14.18
N TYR A 162 5.78 -1.08 13.33
CA TYR A 162 4.41 -0.57 13.48
C TYR A 162 3.36 -1.70 13.38
N LEU A 163 3.49 -2.60 12.40
CA LEU A 163 2.57 -3.72 12.20
C LEU A 163 2.68 -4.78 13.29
N LYS A 164 3.88 -5.06 13.79
CA LYS A 164 4.10 -5.92 14.97
C LYS A 164 3.54 -5.28 16.24
N GLN A 165 3.91 -4.03 16.52
CA GLN A 165 3.57 -3.32 17.75
C GLN A 165 2.06 -3.08 17.90
N PHE A 166 1.39 -2.65 16.83
CA PHE A 166 -0.01 -2.23 16.92
C PHE A 166 -1.01 -3.25 16.38
N TYR A 167 -0.57 -4.20 15.55
CA TYR A 167 -1.48 -5.15 14.92
C TYR A 167 -1.10 -6.62 15.15
N GLY A 168 -0.01 -6.89 15.88
CA GLY A 168 0.43 -8.25 16.20
C GLY A 168 0.66 -9.10 14.95
N VAL A 169 1.06 -8.47 13.84
CA VAL A 169 1.35 -9.15 12.57
C VAL A 169 2.73 -9.76 12.69
N HIS A 170 2.81 -11.09 12.73
CA HIS A 170 4.06 -11.83 12.60
C HIS A 170 4.12 -12.36 11.17
N TYR A 171 5.11 -11.89 10.41
CA TYR A 171 5.46 -12.51 9.13
C TYR A 171 6.14 -13.85 9.45
N LEU A 172 5.59 -14.95 8.91
CA LEU A 172 6.22 -16.27 8.92
C LEU A 172 7.45 -16.27 7.99
#